data_AF-A0AAN1SXI1-F1
#
_entry.id   AF-A0AAN1SXI1-F1
#
_cell.length_a   1.000
_cell.length_b   1.000
_cell.length_c   1.000
_cell.angle_alpha   90.00
_cell.angle_beta   90.00
_cell.angle_gamma   90.00
#
_symmetry.space_group_name_H-M   'P 1'
#
loop_
_entity.id
_entity.type
_entity.pdbx_description
1 polymer ?
#
loop_
_entity_poly.entity_id
_entity_poly.type
_entity_poly.pdbx_seq_one_letter_code
_entity_poly.pdbx_strand_id
1 'polypeptide(L)'
;MASSQEMLSRQRLVAALLNPRRYPEPARHVRLIETHISWVLLAGHYAYKIKKPVDLGFLDFSTLALRKHYCEEEYRLNRRLAPQLYLGVVAIGGDPDDPRFGIPSAIEYAVKMRRFPSSCLMDRQLARGGIAPSHIDQLAATVARFHAALPPAAADTAFGTAAEIRDAAMQNFEQLPEAEDVAELRAATEAELAACAITFERRRREGCVRECHGDLHLGNIALIDGEPVPFDGIEFSPALCWIDVMDEIAFPVMDLLHRGRPDYAWRLLNAYLEATGDYGGMAVLRFYLAYRATVRAKVDAIRAAQPGLKPRATNELLQASRSYLDLARNCLAKPSPALIITHGLPGSGKTTIAQTALERYGAIRIRSDVERKRLYGLGALDSSRSRFGDDLYSKGATHRTYARLYDLALELLGCGFPVIVDAAFLRHGERARFRDLARQMDVPFAIAAMPVDLSLLRARIAQRQAQASDASEADIAVLEKLAAVVEPVSPEECAFTADFADERKGWEALRRLLGEAGQQIL
;
A
#
# COMPACT_ATOMS: atom_id res chain seq x y z
N MET A 1 -34.34 -5.15 13.97
CA MET A 1 -34.48 -6.62 13.85
C MET A 1 -35.29 -6.95 12.61
N ALA A 2 -34.66 -7.46 11.54
CA ALA A 2 -35.43 -8.10 10.47
C ALA A 2 -36.31 -9.20 11.10
N SER A 3 -37.58 -9.30 10.72
CA SER A 3 -38.43 -10.35 11.28
C SER A 3 -37.81 -11.71 10.92
N SER A 4 -37.85 -12.71 11.81
CA SER A 4 -37.36 -14.06 11.48
C SER A 4 -37.97 -14.61 10.18
N GLN A 5 -39.19 -14.17 9.88
CA GLN A 5 -39.91 -14.44 8.63
C GLN A 5 -39.26 -13.81 7.40
N GLU A 6 -38.67 -12.62 7.53
CA GLU A 6 -37.90 -11.95 6.48
C GLU A 6 -36.67 -12.78 6.12
N MET A 7 -35.83 -13.13 7.10
CA MET A 7 -34.64 -13.97 6.89
C MET A 7 -34.99 -15.32 6.26
N LEU A 8 -36.03 -16.01 6.76
CA LEU A 8 -36.52 -17.27 6.19
C LEU A 8 -36.96 -17.12 4.72
N SER A 9 -37.67 -16.04 4.41
CA SER A 9 -38.08 -15.74 3.03
C SER A 9 -36.87 -15.57 2.10
N ARG A 10 -35.80 -14.92 2.56
CA ARG A 10 -34.58 -14.73 1.73
C ARG A 10 -33.76 -16.01 1.63
N GLN A 11 -33.74 -16.85 2.65
CA GLN A 11 -33.12 -18.17 2.57
C GLN A 11 -33.81 -19.05 1.51
N ARG A 12 -35.15 -19.00 1.41
CA ARG A 12 -35.90 -19.66 0.31
C ARG A 12 -35.50 -19.11 -1.06
N LEU A 13 -35.42 -17.79 -1.20
CA LEU A 13 -34.94 -17.13 -2.42
C LEU A 13 -33.55 -17.61 -2.83
N VAL A 14 -32.58 -17.60 -1.90
CA VAL A 14 -31.21 -18.04 -2.18
C VAL A 14 -31.16 -19.53 -2.52
N ALA A 15 -31.93 -20.37 -1.81
CA ALA A 15 -32.03 -21.80 -2.10
C ALA A 15 -32.61 -22.06 -3.50
N ALA A 16 -33.66 -21.34 -3.89
CA ALA A 16 -34.25 -21.44 -5.22
C ALA A 16 -33.26 -21.01 -6.31
N LEU A 17 -32.48 -19.95 -6.07
CA LEU A 17 -31.42 -19.47 -6.95
C LEU A 17 -30.20 -20.42 -7.06
N LEU A 18 -30.15 -21.54 -6.34
CA LEU A 18 -29.15 -22.59 -6.62
C LEU A 18 -29.49 -23.40 -7.88
N ASN A 19 -30.72 -23.28 -8.41
CA ASN A 19 -31.10 -23.88 -9.68
C ASN A 19 -30.44 -23.11 -10.85
N PRO A 20 -29.53 -23.73 -11.63
CA PRO A 20 -28.83 -23.05 -12.72
C PRO A 20 -29.73 -22.55 -13.84
N ARG A 21 -30.94 -23.11 -13.99
CA ARG A 21 -31.91 -22.69 -15.03
C ARG A 21 -32.56 -21.32 -14.75
N ARG A 22 -32.34 -20.74 -13.58
CA ARG A 22 -32.93 -19.45 -13.19
C ARG A 22 -32.11 -18.23 -13.60
N TYR A 23 -30.89 -18.43 -14.13
CA TYR A 23 -30.00 -17.35 -14.49
C TYR A 23 -30.22 -16.92 -15.95
N PRO A 24 -30.10 -15.61 -16.26
CA PRO A 24 -30.21 -15.13 -17.63
C PRO A 24 -29.16 -15.76 -18.55
N GLU A 25 -27.95 -15.95 -18.03
CA GLU A 25 -26.86 -16.60 -18.76
C GLU A 25 -26.73 -18.09 -18.41
N PRO A 26 -26.28 -18.93 -19.36
CA PRO A 26 -26.10 -20.35 -19.12
C PRO A 26 -25.16 -20.64 -17.94
N ALA A 27 -25.67 -21.36 -16.94
CA ALA A 27 -24.89 -21.90 -15.84
C ALA A 27 -25.10 -23.43 -15.77
N ARG A 28 -23.99 -24.19 -15.61
CA ARG A 28 -24.07 -25.65 -15.39
C ARG A 28 -24.30 -26.00 -13.92
N HIS A 29 -23.68 -25.23 -13.03
CA HIS A 29 -23.82 -25.34 -11.59
C HIS A 29 -23.86 -23.93 -11.00
N VAL A 30 -24.48 -23.79 -9.82
CA VAL A 30 -24.41 -22.58 -9.00
C VAL A 30 -23.76 -22.96 -7.69
N ARG A 31 -22.74 -22.22 -7.26
CA ARG A 31 -22.11 -22.40 -5.95
C ARG A 31 -22.41 -21.20 -5.07
N LEU A 32 -22.93 -21.44 -3.87
CA LEU A 32 -23.07 -20.42 -2.84
C LEU A 32 -21.75 -20.25 -2.08
N ILE A 33 -21.33 -19.00 -1.93
CA ILE A 33 -20.36 -18.57 -0.92
C ILE A 33 -21.12 -17.65 0.03
N GLU A 34 -21.04 -17.91 1.33
CA GLU A 34 -21.71 -17.13 2.35
C GLU A 34 -20.70 -16.34 3.16
N THR A 35 -20.95 -15.03 3.33
CA THR A 35 -20.18 -14.13 4.20
C THR A 35 -21.05 -13.72 5.39
N HIS A 36 -20.51 -12.90 6.31
CA HIS A 36 -21.29 -12.43 7.45
C HIS A 36 -22.48 -11.54 7.04
N ILE A 37 -22.37 -10.82 5.92
CA ILE A 37 -23.36 -9.82 5.49
C ILE A 37 -23.92 -10.07 4.08
N SER A 38 -23.49 -11.12 3.38
CA SER A 38 -23.92 -11.40 2.00
C SER A 38 -23.95 -12.89 1.65
N TRP A 39 -24.71 -13.20 0.60
CA TRP A 39 -24.67 -14.45 -0.15
C TRP A 39 -24.14 -14.16 -1.55
N VAL A 40 -23.11 -14.90 -1.98
CA VAL A 40 -22.50 -14.76 -3.31
C VAL A 40 -22.76 -16.03 -4.11
N LEU A 41 -23.59 -15.91 -5.14
CA LEU A 41 -23.97 -17.01 -6.03
C LEU A 41 -23.06 -16.99 -7.26
N LEU A 42 -22.21 -18.01 -7.39
CA LEU A 42 -21.32 -18.18 -8.54
C LEU A 42 -22.03 -19.01 -9.62
N ALA A 43 -22.46 -18.37 -10.70
CA ALA A 43 -23.25 -18.96 -11.79
C ALA A 43 -22.55 -18.75 -13.14
N GLY A 44 -21.97 -19.81 -13.69
CA GLY A 44 -21.20 -19.73 -14.94
C GLY A 44 -20.03 -18.74 -14.83
N HIS A 45 -20.01 -17.75 -15.74
CA HIS A 45 -19.01 -16.68 -15.81
C HIS A 45 -19.30 -15.49 -14.87
N TYR A 46 -20.40 -15.53 -14.12
CA TYR A 46 -20.85 -14.42 -13.28
C TYR A 46 -20.92 -14.79 -11.80
N ALA A 47 -20.90 -13.77 -10.97
CA ALA A 47 -21.20 -13.83 -9.55
C ALA A 47 -22.32 -12.83 -9.24
N TYR A 48 -23.24 -13.21 -8.36
CA TYR A 48 -24.35 -12.38 -7.92
C TYR A 48 -24.28 -12.26 -6.40
N LYS A 49 -23.96 -11.06 -5.89
CA LYS A 49 -23.85 -10.79 -4.45
C LYS A 49 -25.16 -10.17 -3.96
N ILE A 50 -25.86 -10.91 -3.10
CA ILE A 50 -27.10 -10.53 -2.44
C ILE A 50 -26.79 -10.19 -0.99
N LYS A 51 -27.26 -9.06 -0.51
CA LYS A 51 -27.04 -8.62 0.89
C LYS A 51 -28.01 -9.34 1.83
N LYS A 52 -27.53 -9.74 3.01
CA LYS A 52 -28.36 -10.37 4.04
C LYS A 52 -29.23 -9.31 4.74
N PRO A 53 -30.47 -9.63 5.13
CA PRO A 53 -31.33 -8.70 5.84
C PRO A 53 -30.92 -8.61 7.33
N VAL A 54 -29.79 -7.96 7.61
CA VAL A 54 -29.21 -7.85 8.96
C VAL A 54 -29.01 -6.39 9.35
N ASP A 55 -29.05 -6.14 10.65
CA ASP A 55 -28.62 -4.89 11.28
C ASP A 55 -27.60 -5.28 12.36
N LEU A 56 -26.36 -4.83 12.19
CA LEU A 56 -25.22 -5.14 13.04
C LEU A 56 -24.74 -3.91 13.84
N GLY A 57 -25.53 -2.83 13.88
CA GLY A 57 -25.20 -1.56 14.54
C GLY A 57 -24.24 -0.68 13.76
N PHE A 58 -23.19 -1.25 13.15
CA PHE A 58 -22.29 -0.55 12.23
C PHE A 58 -22.75 -0.60 10.77
N LEU A 59 -23.81 -1.36 10.49
CA LEU A 59 -24.36 -1.59 9.17
C LEU A 59 -25.84 -2.00 9.27
N ASP A 60 -26.69 -1.44 8.41
CA ASP A 60 -28.12 -1.78 8.31
C ASP A 60 -28.53 -2.14 6.87
N PHE A 61 -28.85 -3.42 6.66
CA PHE A 61 -29.42 -4.00 5.45
C PHE A 61 -30.84 -4.55 5.68
N SER A 62 -31.50 -4.13 6.76
CA SER A 62 -32.78 -4.71 7.21
C SER A 62 -33.89 -4.57 6.18
N THR A 63 -33.98 -3.45 5.47
CA THR A 63 -35.04 -3.20 4.48
C THR A 63 -34.56 -3.44 3.05
N LEU A 64 -35.49 -3.78 2.15
CA LEU A 64 -35.20 -3.91 0.72
C LEU A 64 -34.63 -2.62 0.11
N ALA A 65 -35.13 -1.46 0.54
CA ALA A 65 -34.64 -0.16 0.08
C ALA A 65 -33.17 0.07 0.47
N LEU A 66 -32.79 -0.27 1.71
CA LEU A 66 -31.40 -0.20 2.16
C LEU A 66 -30.51 -1.18 1.39
N ARG A 67 -30.96 -2.42 1.16
CA ARG A 67 -30.20 -3.38 0.36
C ARG A 67 -30.00 -2.93 -1.08
N LYS A 68 -31.02 -2.31 -1.70
CA LYS A 68 -30.89 -1.67 -3.01
C LYS A 68 -29.83 -0.58 -2.97
N HIS A 69 -29.96 0.37 -2.05
CA HIS A 69 -29.04 1.50 -1.89
C HIS A 69 -27.59 1.02 -1.77
N TYR A 70 -27.32 0.06 -0.88
CA TYR A 70 -25.96 -0.43 -0.71
C TYR A 70 -25.48 -1.32 -1.87
N CYS A 71 -26.36 -1.94 -2.66
CA CYS A 71 -25.93 -2.58 -3.91
C CYS A 71 -25.47 -1.53 -4.93
N GLU A 72 -26.16 -0.39 -4.98
CA GLU A 72 -25.80 0.75 -5.82
C GLU A 72 -24.51 1.41 -5.34
N GLU A 73 -24.31 1.57 -4.03
CA GLU A 73 -23.05 2.06 -3.45
C GLU A 73 -21.88 1.11 -3.70
N GLU A 74 -22.07 -0.20 -3.51
CA GLU A 74 -21.03 -1.19 -3.82
C GLU A 74 -20.62 -1.11 -5.29
N TYR A 75 -21.60 -1.00 -6.21
CA TYR A 75 -21.33 -0.82 -7.62
C TYR A 75 -20.62 0.51 -7.91
N ARG A 76 -21.08 1.62 -7.33
CA ARG A 76 -20.51 2.97 -7.51
C ARG A 76 -19.05 3.03 -7.06
N LEU A 77 -18.76 2.49 -5.88
CA LEU A 77 -17.44 2.56 -5.26
C LEU A 77 -16.44 1.62 -5.93
N ASN A 78 -16.83 0.37 -6.17
CA ASN A 78 -15.89 -0.64 -6.64
C ASN A 78 -15.57 -0.56 -8.13
N ARG A 79 -16.49 -0.07 -8.97
CA ARG A 79 -16.21 0.13 -10.40
C ARG A 79 -15.10 1.15 -10.68
N ARG A 80 -14.69 1.95 -9.69
CA ARG A 80 -13.59 2.92 -9.81
C ARG A 80 -12.23 2.22 -9.98
N LEU A 81 -12.06 1.06 -9.34
CA LEU A 81 -10.84 0.25 -9.38
C LEU A 81 -11.00 -1.05 -10.17
N ALA A 82 -12.23 -1.57 -10.28
CA ALA A 82 -12.54 -2.82 -10.98
C ALA A 82 -13.74 -2.72 -11.96
N PRO A 83 -13.73 -1.77 -12.93
CA PRO A 83 -14.84 -1.59 -13.87
C PRO A 83 -15.14 -2.85 -14.72
N GLN A 84 -14.14 -3.70 -14.94
CA GLN A 84 -14.27 -4.97 -15.66
C GLN A 84 -14.93 -6.08 -14.84
N LEU A 85 -14.92 -5.96 -13.50
CA LEU A 85 -15.54 -6.93 -12.60
C LEU A 85 -16.97 -6.55 -12.25
N TYR A 86 -17.25 -5.28 -11.98
CA TYR A 86 -18.57 -4.83 -11.55
C TYR A 86 -19.45 -4.43 -12.74
N LEU A 87 -20.51 -5.21 -12.99
CA LEU A 87 -21.33 -5.09 -14.21
C LEU A 87 -22.65 -4.34 -14.01
N GLY A 88 -23.08 -4.15 -12.76
CA GLY A 88 -24.28 -3.38 -12.41
C GLY A 88 -25.08 -4.01 -11.27
N VAL A 89 -26.20 -3.39 -10.94
CA VAL A 89 -27.19 -3.90 -9.97
C VAL A 89 -28.36 -4.51 -10.74
N VAL A 90 -28.78 -5.72 -10.36
CA VAL A 90 -29.91 -6.41 -10.98
C VAL A 90 -31.04 -6.63 -9.98
N ALA A 91 -32.27 -6.41 -10.44
CA ALA A 91 -33.47 -6.72 -9.69
C ALA A 91 -33.79 -8.22 -9.77
N ILE A 92 -34.27 -8.78 -8.67
CA ILE A 92 -34.81 -10.14 -8.57
C ILE A 92 -36.26 -10.00 -8.10
N GLY A 93 -37.22 -10.38 -8.94
CA GLY A 93 -38.65 -10.35 -8.63
C GLY A 93 -39.27 -11.75 -8.67
N GLY A 94 -40.60 -11.80 -8.58
CA GLY A 94 -41.37 -13.04 -8.52
C GLY A 94 -41.68 -13.47 -7.09
N ASP A 95 -41.85 -14.77 -6.89
CA ASP A 95 -42.03 -15.38 -5.57
C ASP A 95 -40.66 -15.84 -5.01
N PRO A 96 -40.40 -15.81 -3.69
CA PRO A 96 -39.17 -16.35 -3.11
C PRO A 96 -38.87 -17.81 -3.49
N ASP A 97 -39.87 -18.63 -3.76
CA ASP A 97 -39.69 -20.01 -4.22
C ASP A 97 -39.56 -20.12 -5.77
N ASP A 98 -39.97 -19.07 -6.51
CA ASP A 98 -39.80 -18.93 -7.97
C ASP A 98 -39.17 -17.58 -8.40
N PRO A 99 -37.94 -17.26 -7.95
CA PRO A 99 -37.32 -15.97 -8.24
C PRO A 99 -36.85 -15.87 -9.69
N ARG A 100 -36.95 -14.65 -10.25
CA ARG A 100 -36.55 -14.32 -11.63
C ARG A 100 -35.79 -13.00 -11.69
N PHE A 101 -34.67 -12.98 -12.40
CA PHE A 101 -33.89 -11.77 -12.63
C PHE A 101 -34.57 -10.83 -13.64
N GLY A 102 -34.33 -9.52 -13.48
CA GLY A 102 -34.78 -8.49 -14.43
C GLY A 102 -36.26 -8.09 -14.28
N ILE A 103 -36.96 -8.55 -13.26
CA ILE A 103 -38.36 -8.20 -13.00
C ILE A 103 -38.43 -6.86 -12.22
N PRO A 104 -39.15 -5.83 -12.70
CA PRO A 104 -39.21 -4.52 -12.04
C PRO A 104 -39.83 -4.52 -10.63
N SER A 105 -40.79 -5.41 -10.36
CA SER A 105 -41.33 -5.64 -9.01
C SER A 105 -40.36 -6.49 -8.19
N ALA A 106 -39.22 -5.89 -7.83
CA ALA A 106 -38.14 -6.55 -7.12
C ALA A 106 -38.57 -6.96 -5.71
N ILE A 107 -38.30 -8.21 -5.36
CA ILE A 107 -38.32 -8.71 -3.98
C ILE A 107 -36.91 -8.71 -3.36
N GLU A 108 -35.87 -8.62 -4.19
CA GLU A 108 -34.47 -8.51 -3.79
C GLU A 108 -33.60 -7.87 -4.89
N TYR A 109 -32.39 -7.43 -4.53
CA TYR A 109 -31.37 -6.93 -5.47
C TYR A 109 -30.05 -7.71 -5.33
N ALA A 110 -29.29 -7.74 -6.42
CA ALA A 110 -27.93 -8.30 -6.41
C ALA A 110 -26.96 -7.40 -7.17
N VAL A 111 -25.72 -7.32 -6.70
CA VAL A 111 -24.60 -6.80 -7.49
C VAL A 111 -24.16 -7.92 -8.44
N LYS A 112 -24.24 -7.66 -9.75
CA LYS A 112 -23.78 -8.59 -10.79
C LYS A 112 -22.32 -8.30 -11.11
N MET A 113 -21.50 -9.34 -11.03
CA MET A 113 -20.06 -9.26 -11.23
C MET A 113 -19.57 -10.31 -12.23
N ARG A 114 -18.47 -10.03 -12.91
CA ARG A 114 -17.67 -11.04 -13.61
C ARG A 114 -16.96 -11.89 -12.57
N ARG A 115 -17.14 -13.21 -12.66
CA ARG A 115 -16.47 -14.17 -11.78
C ARG A 115 -15.02 -14.34 -12.22
N PHE A 116 -14.12 -14.43 -11.26
CA PHE A 116 -12.75 -14.90 -11.46
C PHE A 116 -12.44 -16.10 -10.54
N PRO A 117 -11.47 -16.95 -10.88
CA PRO A 117 -11.04 -18.04 -10.02
C PRO A 117 -10.46 -17.48 -8.71
N SER A 118 -10.84 -18.04 -7.58
CA SER A 118 -10.34 -17.54 -6.29
C SER A 118 -8.84 -17.77 -6.10
N SER A 119 -8.19 -18.61 -6.92
CA SER A 119 -6.74 -18.73 -7.01
C SER A 119 -6.05 -17.45 -7.53
N CYS A 120 -6.78 -16.52 -8.14
CA CYS A 120 -6.23 -15.25 -8.63
C CYS A 120 -6.02 -14.21 -7.53
N LEU A 121 -6.58 -14.40 -6.33
CA LEU A 121 -6.41 -13.46 -5.21
C LEU A 121 -4.93 -13.32 -4.84
N MET A 122 -4.46 -12.08 -4.60
CA MET A 122 -3.05 -11.78 -4.42
C MET A 122 -2.47 -12.45 -3.17
N ASP A 123 -3.24 -12.62 -2.10
CA ASP A 123 -2.84 -13.39 -0.92
C ASP A 123 -2.49 -14.85 -1.26
N ARG A 124 -3.29 -15.49 -2.12
CA ARG A 124 -3.06 -16.86 -2.59
C ARG A 124 -1.96 -16.94 -3.63
N GLN A 125 -1.88 -15.97 -4.52
CA GLN A 125 -0.77 -15.82 -5.45
C GLN A 125 0.56 -15.71 -4.70
N LEU A 126 0.59 -14.90 -3.63
CA LEU A 126 1.79 -14.69 -2.84
C LEU A 126 2.24 -15.98 -2.16
N ALA A 127 1.30 -16.70 -1.53
CA ALA A 127 1.58 -17.97 -0.85
C ALA A 127 2.15 -19.06 -1.80
N ARG A 128 1.84 -18.99 -3.10
CA ARG A 128 2.36 -19.92 -4.12
C ARG A 128 3.54 -19.39 -4.94
N GLY A 129 4.10 -18.24 -4.58
CA GLY A 129 5.22 -17.61 -5.31
C GLY A 129 4.83 -17.01 -6.67
N GLY A 130 3.54 -16.77 -6.92
CA GLY A 130 3.00 -16.25 -8.18
C GLY A 130 2.94 -14.72 -8.29
N ILE A 131 3.54 -13.98 -7.35
CA ILE A 131 3.65 -12.52 -7.40
C ILE A 131 5.07 -12.13 -7.81
N ALA A 132 5.18 -11.41 -8.93
CA ALA A 132 6.42 -10.79 -9.40
C ALA A 132 6.54 -9.35 -8.87
N PRO A 133 7.76 -8.79 -8.80
CA PRO A 133 7.97 -7.41 -8.37
C PRO A 133 7.21 -6.38 -9.24
N SER A 134 7.04 -6.66 -10.53
CA SER A 134 6.25 -5.80 -11.44
C SER A 134 4.78 -5.69 -11.06
N HIS A 135 4.17 -6.74 -10.48
CA HIS A 135 2.79 -6.65 -9.98
C HIS A 135 2.71 -5.69 -8.78
N ILE A 136 3.75 -5.62 -7.95
CA ILE A 136 3.80 -4.67 -6.82
C ILE A 136 3.90 -3.23 -7.33
N ASP A 137 4.75 -2.99 -8.33
CA ASP A 137 4.90 -1.67 -8.95
C ASP A 137 3.60 -1.22 -9.64
N GLN A 138 2.92 -2.15 -10.33
CA GLN A 138 1.62 -1.88 -10.96
C GLN A 138 0.54 -1.53 -9.92
N LEU A 139 0.51 -2.25 -8.79
CA LEU A 139 -0.42 -1.95 -7.70
C LEU A 139 -0.15 -0.55 -7.14
N ALA A 140 1.11 -0.22 -6.84
CA ALA A 140 1.49 1.13 -6.37
C ALA A 140 1.01 2.21 -7.33
N ALA A 141 1.25 2.02 -8.64
CA ALA A 141 0.86 2.98 -9.66
C ALA A 141 -0.67 3.11 -9.80
N THR A 142 -1.41 2.01 -9.70
CA THR A 142 -2.88 2.01 -9.71
C THR A 142 -3.43 2.77 -8.51
N VAL A 143 -2.93 2.49 -7.31
CA VAL A 143 -3.37 3.14 -6.06
C VAL A 143 -3.00 4.63 -6.07
N ALA A 144 -1.79 5.00 -6.49
CA ALA A 144 -1.37 6.40 -6.60
C ALA A 144 -2.25 7.20 -7.58
N ARG A 145 -2.56 6.64 -8.76
CA ARG A 145 -3.48 7.28 -9.72
C ARG A 145 -4.90 7.40 -9.17
N PHE A 146 -5.38 6.35 -8.51
CA PHE A 146 -6.70 6.33 -7.90
C PHE A 146 -6.81 7.42 -6.83
N HIS A 147 -5.89 7.46 -5.87
CA HIS A 147 -5.86 8.50 -4.83
C HIS A 147 -5.84 9.88 -5.46
N ALA A 148 -4.92 10.15 -6.39
CA ALA A 148 -4.77 11.46 -7.04
C ALA A 148 -6.05 11.94 -7.75
N ALA A 149 -6.85 11.01 -8.30
CA ALA A 149 -8.10 11.32 -8.99
C ALA A 149 -9.29 11.58 -8.05
N LEU A 150 -9.21 11.17 -6.78
CA LEU A 150 -10.29 11.37 -5.80
C LEU A 150 -10.29 12.82 -5.27
N PRO A 151 -11.47 13.44 -5.11
CA PRO A 151 -11.58 14.72 -4.42
C PRO A 151 -11.25 14.56 -2.92
N PRO A 152 -10.72 15.61 -2.27
CA PRO A 152 -10.56 15.62 -0.82
C PRO A 152 -11.92 15.65 -0.12
N ALA A 153 -11.95 15.16 1.12
CA ALA A 153 -13.10 15.29 2.01
C ALA A 153 -13.46 16.76 2.22
N ALA A 154 -14.75 17.04 2.34
CA ALA A 154 -15.24 18.38 2.62
C ALA A 154 -14.81 18.84 4.02
N ALA A 155 -14.45 20.11 4.17
CA ALA A 155 -13.81 20.64 5.38
C ALA A 155 -14.71 20.64 6.63
N ASP A 156 -16.03 20.62 6.44
CA ASP A 156 -17.05 20.55 7.51
C ASP A 156 -17.36 19.10 7.97
N THR A 157 -16.84 18.09 7.27
CA THR A 157 -16.95 16.69 7.69
C THR A 157 -15.96 16.38 8.81
N ALA A 158 -16.31 15.44 9.69
CA ALA A 158 -15.42 14.98 10.77
C ALA A 158 -14.37 13.95 10.30
N PHE A 159 -14.46 13.50 9.04
CA PHE A 159 -13.59 12.49 8.45
C PHE A 159 -12.10 12.81 8.60
N GLY A 160 -11.35 11.83 9.10
CA GLY A 160 -9.90 11.90 9.27
C GLY A 160 -9.44 12.89 10.34
N THR A 161 -10.35 13.37 11.21
CA THR A 161 -9.93 14.08 12.43
C THR A 161 -9.16 13.14 13.36
N ALA A 162 -8.25 13.71 14.15
CA ALA A 162 -7.51 12.92 15.14
C ALA A 162 -8.46 12.24 16.15
N ALA A 163 -9.61 12.86 16.45
CA ALA A 163 -10.64 12.29 17.32
C ALA A 163 -11.32 11.05 16.71
N GLU A 164 -11.78 11.12 15.46
CA GLU A 164 -12.39 9.96 14.79
C GLU A 164 -11.39 8.80 14.62
N ILE A 165 -10.14 9.12 14.24
CA ILE A 165 -9.08 8.12 14.11
C ILE A 165 -8.84 7.42 15.46
N ARG A 166 -8.82 8.19 16.56
CA ARG A 166 -8.67 7.64 17.91
C ARG A 166 -9.82 6.73 18.28
N ASP A 167 -11.05 7.19 18.10
CA ASP A 167 -12.22 6.43 18.52
C ASP A 167 -12.30 5.11 17.74
N ALA A 168 -12.02 5.15 16.43
CA ALA A 168 -11.94 3.95 15.59
C ALA A 168 -10.79 3.00 16.00
N ALA A 169 -9.62 3.54 16.34
CA ALA A 169 -8.48 2.74 16.81
C ALA A 169 -8.74 2.08 18.15
N MET A 170 -9.32 2.81 19.11
CA MET A 170 -9.58 2.32 20.46
C MET A 170 -10.70 1.30 20.51
N GLN A 171 -11.74 1.47 19.69
CA GLN A 171 -12.80 0.49 19.54
C GLN A 171 -12.27 -0.90 19.13
N ASN A 172 -11.13 -0.97 18.45
CA ASN A 172 -10.58 -2.27 18.07
C ASN A 172 -10.19 -3.13 19.27
N PHE A 173 -9.76 -2.52 20.36
CA PHE A 173 -9.32 -3.23 21.56
C PHE A 173 -10.49 -3.75 22.41
N GLU A 174 -11.68 -3.15 22.30
CA GLU A 174 -12.87 -3.58 23.05
C GLU A 174 -13.36 -4.99 22.67
N GLN A 175 -13.02 -5.45 21.47
CA GLN A 175 -13.41 -6.77 20.96
C GLN A 175 -12.27 -7.80 20.99
N LEU A 176 -11.10 -7.42 21.51
CA LEU A 176 -10.00 -8.34 21.75
C LEU A 176 -10.12 -8.94 23.16
N PRO A 177 -9.70 -10.19 23.38
CA PRO A 177 -9.64 -10.76 24.71
C PRO A 177 -8.75 -9.91 25.63
N GLU A 178 -9.19 -9.67 26.86
CA GLU A 178 -8.37 -8.99 27.86
C GLU A 178 -7.11 -9.82 28.15
N ALA A 179 -5.95 -9.21 27.92
CA ALA A 179 -4.64 -9.77 28.21
C ALA A 179 -3.64 -8.62 28.41
N GLU A 180 -2.57 -8.88 29.18
CA GLU A 180 -1.57 -7.86 29.53
C GLU A 180 -0.87 -7.29 28.28
N ASP A 181 -0.54 -8.14 27.31
CA ASP A 181 0.06 -7.76 26.03
C ASP A 181 -0.87 -6.87 25.17
N VAL A 182 -2.18 -7.09 25.24
CA VAL A 182 -3.19 -6.24 24.58
C VAL A 182 -3.27 -4.87 25.26
N ALA A 183 -3.18 -4.80 26.58
CA ALA A 183 -3.18 -3.54 27.33
C ALA A 183 -1.93 -2.69 27.03
N GLU A 184 -0.75 -3.32 26.97
CA GLU A 184 0.49 -2.65 26.58
C GLU A 184 0.42 -2.10 25.15
N LEU A 185 -0.06 -2.91 24.19
CA LEU A 185 -0.23 -2.47 22.81
C LEU A 185 -1.25 -1.33 22.69
N ARG A 186 -2.34 -1.36 23.46
CA ARG A 186 -3.30 -0.26 23.52
C ARG A 186 -2.63 1.03 23.98
N ALA A 187 -1.88 0.99 25.07
CA ALA A 187 -1.17 2.16 25.59
C ALA A 187 -0.13 2.70 24.60
N ALA A 188 0.62 1.80 23.93
CA ALA A 188 1.56 2.19 22.87
C ALA A 188 0.84 2.84 21.66
N THR A 189 -0.33 2.32 21.29
CA THR A 189 -1.16 2.88 20.21
C THR A 189 -1.69 4.27 20.58
N GLU A 190 -2.15 4.46 21.82
CA GLU A 190 -2.59 5.77 22.33
C GLU A 190 -1.45 6.80 22.32
N ALA A 191 -0.24 6.40 22.73
CA ALA A 191 0.94 7.25 22.72
C ALA A 191 1.36 7.67 21.30
N GLU A 192 1.42 6.72 20.36
CA GLU A 192 1.73 7.02 18.95
C GLU A 192 0.66 7.91 18.32
N LEU A 193 -0.62 7.67 18.64
CA LEU A 193 -1.72 8.52 18.17
C LEU A 193 -1.56 9.97 18.66
N ALA A 194 -1.23 10.15 19.93
CA ALA A 194 -0.99 11.48 20.49
C ALA A 194 0.17 12.19 19.79
N ALA A 195 1.25 11.48 19.45
CA ALA A 195 2.35 12.00 18.66
C ALA A 195 1.94 12.37 17.22
N CYS A 196 1.01 11.62 16.62
CA CYS A 196 0.53 11.82 15.25
C CYS A 196 -0.58 12.89 15.13
N ALA A 197 -1.21 13.32 16.23
CA ALA A 197 -2.44 14.11 16.22
C ALA A 197 -2.36 15.40 15.37
N ILE A 198 -1.26 16.16 15.50
CA ILE A 198 -1.04 17.38 14.71
C ILE A 198 -0.90 17.04 13.22
N THR A 199 -0.23 15.92 12.90
CA THR A 199 -0.02 15.47 11.53
C THR A 199 -1.34 15.02 10.89
N PHE A 200 -2.23 14.33 11.61
CA PHE A 200 -3.56 13.98 11.09
C PHE A 200 -4.34 15.23 10.66
N GLU A 201 -4.41 16.25 11.52
CA GLU A 201 -5.13 17.49 11.18
C GLU A 201 -4.44 18.29 10.06
N ARG A 202 -3.11 18.24 9.96
CA ARG A 202 -2.38 18.80 8.81
C ARG A 202 -2.77 18.08 7.52
N ARG A 203 -2.70 16.75 7.51
CA ARG A 203 -3.01 15.92 6.34
C ARG A 203 -4.46 16.08 5.89
N ARG A 204 -5.40 16.18 6.83
CA ARG A 204 -6.80 16.51 6.54
C ARG A 204 -6.93 17.86 5.82
N ARG A 205 -6.29 18.91 6.32
CA ARG A 205 -6.28 20.25 5.67
C ARG A 205 -5.61 20.26 4.30
N GLU A 206 -4.60 19.42 4.11
CA GLU A 206 -3.86 19.26 2.84
C GLU A 206 -4.60 18.37 1.82
N GLY A 207 -5.79 17.86 2.17
CA GLY A 207 -6.63 17.08 1.25
C GLY A 207 -6.17 15.62 1.08
N CYS A 208 -5.51 15.06 2.10
CA CYS A 208 -5.09 13.65 2.13
C CYS A 208 -6.22 12.70 2.53
N VAL A 209 -7.32 13.20 3.11
CA VAL A 209 -8.51 12.38 3.43
C VAL A 209 -9.41 12.32 2.21
N ARG A 210 -9.70 11.12 1.69
CA ARG A 210 -10.42 10.90 0.42
C ARG A 210 -11.35 9.69 0.53
N GLU A 211 -12.31 9.54 -0.40
CA GLU A 211 -13.23 8.39 -0.46
C GLU A 211 -12.52 7.15 -1.07
N CYS A 212 -11.58 6.62 -0.32
CA CYS A 212 -10.70 5.48 -0.60
C CYS A 212 -11.46 4.13 -0.76
N HIS A 213 -10.74 3.03 -0.97
CA HIS A 213 -11.29 1.67 -0.98
C HIS A 213 -11.74 1.19 0.42
N GLY A 214 -11.03 1.62 1.47
CA GLY A 214 -11.35 1.33 2.88
C GLY A 214 -10.88 -0.04 3.41
N ASP A 215 -10.74 -1.05 2.54
CA ASP A 215 -10.32 -2.42 2.90
C ASP A 215 -9.29 -3.05 1.93
N LEU A 216 -8.24 -2.29 1.59
CA LEU A 216 -7.26 -2.64 0.54
C LEU A 216 -6.21 -3.68 0.97
N HIS A 217 -6.61 -4.81 1.54
CA HIS A 217 -5.68 -5.90 1.87
C HIS A 217 -5.53 -6.90 0.70
N LEU A 218 -4.52 -7.78 0.69
CA LEU A 218 -4.20 -8.66 -0.46
C LEU A 218 -5.30 -9.67 -0.81
N GLY A 219 -6.23 -9.93 0.11
CA GLY A 219 -7.42 -10.75 -0.13
C GLY A 219 -8.50 -10.04 -0.95
N ASN A 220 -8.43 -8.72 -1.04
CA ASN A 220 -9.29 -7.83 -1.81
C ASN A 220 -8.57 -7.27 -3.04
N ILE A 221 -7.53 -7.97 -3.50
CA ILE A 221 -6.84 -7.66 -4.75
C ILE A 221 -6.69 -8.96 -5.55
N ALA A 222 -7.07 -8.95 -6.82
CA ALA A 222 -6.97 -10.11 -7.70
C ALA A 222 -6.04 -9.84 -8.88
N LEU A 223 -5.23 -10.82 -9.27
CA LEU A 223 -4.52 -10.81 -10.55
C LEU A 223 -5.47 -11.22 -11.68
N ILE A 224 -5.94 -10.24 -12.44
CA ILE A 224 -6.83 -10.41 -13.59
C ILE A 224 -6.03 -10.05 -14.83
N ASP A 225 -5.90 -11.00 -15.76
CA ASP A 225 -5.14 -10.82 -17.01
C ASP A 225 -3.68 -10.33 -16.79
N GLY A 226 -3.10 -10.69 -15.65
CA GLY A 226 -1.73 -10.32 -15.25
C GLY A 226 -1.63 -9.00 -14.47
N GLU A 227 -2.73 -8.30 -14.24
CA GLU A 227 -2.73 -7.00 -13.54
C GLU A 227 -3.39 -7.11 -12.15
N PRO A 228 -2.86 -6.42 -11.12
CA PRO A 228 -3.47 -6.32 -9.81
C PRO A 228 -4.70 -5.41 -9.83
N VAL A 229 -5.86 -5.98 -9.50
CA VAL A 229 -7.16 -5.31 -9.52
C VAL A 229 -7.77 -5.33 -8.12
N PRO A 230 -7.78 -4.20 -7.40
CA PRO A 230 -8.52 -4.07 -6.15
C PRO A 230 -10.03 -4.22 -6.36
N PHE A 231 -10.70 -4.93 -5.47
CA PHE A 231 -12.15 -5.18 -5.51
C PHE A 231 -12.69 -5.40 -4.09
N ASP A 232 -14.01 -5.33 -3.91
CA ASP A 232 -14.69 -5.55 -2.62
C ASP A 232 -14.33 -4.51 -1.53
N GLY A 233 -14.17 -3.26 -1.93
CA GLY A 233 -14.07 -2.11 -1.04
C GLY A 233 -15.37 -1.85 -0.30
N ILE A 234 -15.25 -1.28 0.90
CA ILE A 234 -16.35 -1.08 1.84
C ILE A 234 -17.36 -0.11 1.23
N GLU A 235 -18.64 -0.47 1.26
CA GLU A 235 -19.74 0.34 0.74
C GLU A 235 -20.68 0.88 1.82
N PHE A 236 -20.54 0.39 3.04
CA PHE A 236 -21.58 0.50 4.05
C PHE A 236 -21.28 1.45 5.21
N SER A 237 -20.06 1.98 5.28
CA SER A 237 -19.66 2.92 6.32
C SER A 237 -18.76 3.99 5.73
N PRO A 238 -19.29 5.22 5.54
CA PRO A 238 -18.49 6.34 5.05
C PRO A 238 -17.22 6.56 5.87
N ALA A 239 -17.28 6.40 7.20
CA ALA A 239 -16.12 6.55 8.08
C ALA A 239 -14.99 5.52 7.84
N LEU A 240 -15.29 4.39 7.21
CA LEU A 240 -14.28 3.38 6.82
C LEU A 240 -13.72 3.60 5.42
N CYS A 241 -14.29 4.52 4.63
CA CYS A 241 -13.88 4.81 3.26
C CYS A 241 -13.33 6.23 3.10
N TRP A 242 -13.83 7.19 3.87
CA TRP A 242 -13.28 8.55 3.96
C TRP A 242 -12.11 8.54 4.94
N ILE A 243 -10.98 8.03 4.47
CA ILE A 243 -9.76 7.82 5.25
C ILE A 243 -8.59 8.56 4.62
N ASP A 244 -7.52 8.69 5.39
CA ASP A 244 -6.25 9.19 4.88
C ASP A 244 -5.69 8.24 3.80
N VAL A 245 -5.19 8.78 2.69
CA VAL A 245 -4.54 7.98 1.64
C VAL A 245 -3.34 7.17 2.15
N MET A 246 -2.68 7.62 3.23
CA MET A 246 -1.61 6.86 3.88
C MET A 246 -2.16 5.68 4.69
N ASP A 247 -3.37 5.79 5.25
CA ASP A 247 -4.07 4.67 5.89
C ASP A 247 -4.47 3.60 4.85
N GLU A 248 -4.97 4.03 3.69
CA GLU A 248 -5.31 3.11 2.59
C GLU A 248 -4.09 2.31 2.12
N ILE A 249 -2.96 2.97 1.82
CA ILE A 249 -1.74 2.27 1.35
C ILE A 249 -1.03 1.49 2.47
N ALA A 250 -1.19 1.88 3.74
CA ALA A 250 -0.66 1.11 4.86
C ALA A 250 -1.27 -0.29 4.94
N PHE A 251 -2.51 -0.49 4.50
CA PHE A 251 -3.18 -1.78 4.60
C PHE A 251 -2.50 -2.89 3.76
N PRO A 252 -2.27 -2.75 2.44
CA PRO A 252 -1.55 -3.76 1.67
C PRO A 252 -0.07 -3.88 2.09
N VAL A 253 0.56 -2.80 2.55
CA VAL A 253 1.93 -2.84 3.12
C VAL A 253 1.95 -3.73 4.37
N MET A 254 1.05 -3.50 5.33
CA MET A 254 0.90 -4.30 6.54
C MET A 254 0.64 -5.77 6.22
N ASP A 255 -0.25 -6.08 5.27
CA ASP A 255 -0.57 -7.46 4.90
C ASP A 255 0.64 -8.17 4.22
N LEU A 256 1.48 -7.44 3.48
CA LEU A 256 2.74 -7.97 2.94
C LEU A 256 3.78 -8.26 4.04
N LEU A 257 3.92 -7.35 5.03
CA LEU A 257 4.79 -7.54 6.19
C LEU A 257 4.36 -8.78 7.01
N HIS A 258 3.07 -8.88 7.35
CA HIS A 258 2.51 -10.03 8.06
C HIS A 258 2.79 -11.36 7.37
N ARG A 259 2.83 -11.36 6.05
CA ARG A 259 3.07 -12.55 5.22
C ARG A 259 4.55 -12.83 4.95
N GLY A 260 5.46 -12.15 5.65
CA GLY A 260 6.89 -12.35 5.56
C GLY A 260 7.47 -11.89 4.22
N ARG A 261 6.89 -10.85 3.60
CA ARG A 261 7.35 -10.25 2.35
C ARG A 261 7.66 -8.76 2.49
N PRO A 262 8.61 -8.40 3.38
CA PRO A 262 9.03 -7.01 3.54
C PRO A 262 9.61 -6.42 2.26
N ASP A 263 10.30 -7.23 1.46
CA ASP A 263 10.79 -6.83 0.14
C ASP A 263 9.68 -6.23 -0.73
N TYR A 264 8.52 -6.88 -0.78
CA TYR A 264 7.36 -6.36 -1.52
C TYR A 264 6.64 -5.23 -0.79
N ALA A 265 6.57 -5.24 0.54
CA ALA A 265 5.96 -4.17 1.31
C ALA A 265 6.67 -2.83 1.07
N TRP A 266 8.00 -2.83 1.17
CA TRP A 266 8.82 -1.62 1.00
C TRP A 266 8.94 -1.22 -0.46
N ARG A 267 8.90 -2.16 -1.41
CA ARG A 267 8.76 -1.85 -2.84
C ARG A 267 7.45 -1.14 -3.14
N LEU A 268 6.33 -1.64 -2.62
CA LEU A 268 4.99 -1.04 -2.80
C LEU A 268 4.98 0.41 -2.29
N LEU A 269 5.41 0.61 -1.05
CA LEU A 269 5.42 1.91 -0.41
C LEU A 269 6.34 2.90 -1.15
N ASN A 270 7.56 2.51 -1.48
CA ASN A 270 8.49 3.40 -2.20
C ASN A 270 7.96 3.77 -3.59
N ALA A 271 7.42 2.82 -4.35
CA ALA A 271 6.81 3.12 -5.65
C ALA A 271 5.62 4.09 -5.52
N TYR A 272 4.82 3.94 -4.46
CA TYR A 272 3.72 4.86 -4.16
C TYR A 272 4.22 6.26 -3.77
N LEU A 273 5.23 6.37 -2.92
CA LEU A 273 5.84 7.64 -2.50
C LEU A 273 6.53 8.35 -3.67
N GLU A 274 7.26 7.62 -4.51
CA GLU A 274 7.91 8.19 -5.70
C GLU A 274 6.87 8.73 -6.70
N ALA A 275 5.72 8.07 -6.84
CA ALA A 275 4.62 8.52 -7.70
C ALA A 275 3.92 9.76 -7.11
N THR A 276 3.55 9.72 -5.83
CA THR A 276 2.71 10.75 -5.20
C THR A 276 3.51 11.94 -4.66
N GLY A 277 4.71 11.70 -4.16
CA GLY A 277 5.51 12.66 -3.40
C GLY A 277 5.09 12.82 -1.95
N ASP A 278 4.19 11.96 -1.44
CA ASP A 278 3.61 12.02 -0.09
C ASP A 278 4.58 11.51 0.99
N TYR A 279 5.83 11.98 0.97
CA TYR A 279 6.84 11.65 1.98
C TYR A 279 6.42 12.13 3.38
N GLY A 280 5.65 13.21 3.47
CA GLY A 280 5.12 13.72 4.74
C GLY A 280 4.09 12.79 5.41
N GLY A 281 3.53 11.82 4.67
CA GLY A 281 2.69 10.77 5.25
C GLY A 281 3.47 9.74 6.06
N MET A 282 4.79 9.66 5.92
CA MET A 282 5.61 8.75 6.71
C MET A 282 5.53 9.04 8.21
N ALA A 283 5.24 10.28 8.59
CA ALA A 283 5.03 10.69 9.98
C ALA A 283 3.82 10.01 10.67
N VAL A 284 2.92 9.36 9.91
CA VAL A 284 1.75 8.64 10.46
C VAL A 284 1.72 7.16 10.07
N LEU A 285 2.70 6.68 9.31
CA LEU A 285 2.68 5.33 8.75
C LEU A 285 2.72 4.25 9.85
N ARG A 286 3.58 4.39 10.86
CA ARG A 286 3.74 3.39 11.94
C ARG A 286 2.43 3.17 12.69
N PHE A 287 1.73 4.27 13.00
CA PHE A 287 0.39 4.23 13.55
C PHE A 287 -0.57 3.46 12.63
N TYR A 288 -0.65 3.80 11.34
CA TYR A 288 -1.59 3.14 10.44
C TYR A 288 -1.29 1.65 10.21
N LEU A 289 -0.01 1.26 10.14
CA LEU A 289 0.38 -0.14 10.08
C LEU A 289 -0.09 -0.90 11.33
N ALA A 290 0.14 -0.35 12.52
CA ALA A 290 -0.29 -0.95 13.78
C ALA A 290 -1.82 -0.99 13.90
N TYR A 291 -2.51 0.09 13.52
CA TYR A 291 -3.96 0.18 13.48
C TYR A 291 -4.57 -0.90 12.58
N ARG A 292 -4.08 -1.03 11.34
CA ARG A 292 -4.59 -2.02 10.37
C ARG A 292 -4.27 -3.46 10.80
N ALA A 293 -3.11 -3.70 11.41
CA ALA A 293 -2.80 -5.00 12.01
C ALA A 293 -3.78 -5.33 13.14
N THR A 294 -4.06 -4.39 14.05
CA THR A 294 -5.05 -4.58 15.13
C THR A 294 -6.47 -4.79 14.59
N VAL A 295 -6.87 -4.13 13.49
CA VAL A 295 -8.14 -4.41 12.80
C VAL A 295 -8.20 -5.87 12.34
N ARG A 296 -7.14 -6.40 11.73
CA ARG A 296 -7.09 -7.82 11.30
C ARG A 296 -7.12 -8.78 12.49
N ALA A 297 -6.38 -8.48 13.55
CA ALA A 297 -6.42 -9.24 14.78
C ALA A 297 -7.84 -9.34 15.34
N LYS A 298 -8.52 -8.19 15.46
CA LYS A 298 -9.92 -8.10 15.90
C LYS A 298 -10.84 -8.96 15.04
N VAL A 299 -10.75 -8.86 13.71
CA VAL A 299 -11.60 -9.63 12.79
C VAL A 299 -11.42 -11.13 13.00
N ASP A 300 -10.18 -11.61 13.15
CA ASP A 300 -9.90 -13.02 13.39
C ASP A 300 -10.38 -13.48 14.78
N ALA A 301 -10.26 -12.63 15.82
CA ALA A 301 -10.80 -12.90 17.15
C ALA A 301 -12.33 -13.02 17.15
N ILE A 302 -13.05 -12.11 16.50
CA ILE A 302 -14.52 -12.17 16.34
C ILE A 302 -14.91 -13.46 15.64
N ARG A 303 -14.21 -13.83 14.56
CA ARG A 303 -14.46 -15.07 13.83
C ARG A 303 -14.24 -16.29 14.71
N ALA A 304 -13.17 -16.31 15.50
CA ALA A 304 -12.86 -17.42 16.41
C ALA A 304 -13.94 -17.64 17.47
N ALA A 305 -14.63 -16.57 17.89
CA ALA A 305 -15.73 -16.61 18.86
C ALA A 305 -17.07 -17.11 18.26
N GLN A 306 -17.16 -17.34 16.95
CA GLN A 306 -18.40 -17.78 16.32
C GLN A 306 -18.77 -19.22 16.72
N PRO A 307 -20.04 -19.48 17.06
CA PRO A 307 -20.49 -20.82 17.42
C PRO A 307 -20.40 -21.78 16.22
N GLY A 308 -20.07 -23.03 16.48
CA GLY A 308 -20.05 -24.10 15.47
C GLY A 308 -18.72 -24.28 14.73
N LEU A 309 -17.68 -23.50 15.06
CA LEU A 309 -16.32 -23.74 14.57
C LEU A 309 -15.70 -24.98 15.24
N LYS A 310 -14.96 -25.75 14.44
CA LYS A 310 -14.16 -26.86 14.96
C LYS A 310 -12.99 -26.30 15.80
N PRO A 311 -12.58 -26.97 16.91
CA PRO A 311 -11.51 -26.47 17.78
C PRO A 311 -10.21 -26.10 17.06
N ARG A 312 -9.84 -26.87 16.03
CA ARG A 312 -8.67 -26.58 15.19
C ARG A 312 -8.80 -25.24 14.44
N ALA A 313 -9.94 -24.98 13.81
CA ALA A 313 -10.18 -23.75 13.07
C ALA A 313 -10.22 -22.54 14.01
N THR A 314 -10.81 -22.70 15.20
CA THR A 314 -10.77 -21.67 16.25
C THR A 314 -9.34 -21.36 16.68
N ASN A 315 -8.50 -22.37 16.91
CA ASN A 315 -7.10 -22.16 17.28
C ASN A 315 -6.29 -21.48 16.17
N GLU A 316 -6.48 -21.89 14.91
CA GLU A 316 -5.83 -21.25 13.75
C GLU A 316 -6.18 -19.75 13.65
N LEU A 317 -7.45 -19.38 13.91
CA LEU A 317 -7.87 -17.96 13.93
C LEU A 317 -7.28 -17.18 15.12
N LEU A 318 -7.25 -17.77 16.32
CA LEU A 318 -6.63 -17.12 17.48
C LEU A 318 -5.12 -16.94 17.30
N GLN A 319 -4.45 -17.89 16.66
CA GLN A 319 -3.03 -17.77 16.31
C GLN A 319 -2.81 -16.66 15.27
N ALA A 320 -3.65 -16.59 14.24
CA ALA A 320 -3.62 -15.51 13.26
C ALA A 320 -3.82 -14.15 13.95
N SER A 321 -4.80 -14.04 14.84
CA SER A 321 -5.04 -12.83 15.64
C SER A 321 -3.80 -12.39 16.41
N ARG A 322 -3.14 -13.31 17.13
CA ARG A 322 -1.92 -13.00 17.90
C ARG A 322 -0.78 -12.52 17.00
N SER A 323 -0.58 -13.18 15.85
CA SER A 323 0.48 -12.79 14.92
C SER A 323 0.30 -11.37 14.35
N TYR A 324 -0.94 -10.90 14.21
CA TYR A 324 -1.21 -9.52 13.84
C TYR A 324 -0.95 -8.54 14.99
N LEU A 325 -1.25 -8.91 16.25
CA LEU A 325 -0.88 -8.10 17.41
C LEU A 325 0.64 -7.99 17.58
N ASP A 326 1.37 -9.07 17.29
CA ASP A 326 2.84 -9.07 17.25
C ASP A 326 3.37 -8.09 16.19
N LEU A 327 2.80 -8.12 14.98
CA LEU A 327 3.14 -7.15 13.95
C LEU A 327 2.83 -5.71 14.38
N ALA A 328 1.67 -5.48 15.00
CA ALA A 328 1.30 -4.15 15.50
C ALA A 328 2.32 -3.63 16.53
N ARG A 329 2.77 -4.49 17.46
CA ARG A 329 3.82 -4.17 18.42
C ARG A 329 5.15 -3.83 17.72
N ASN A 330 5.53 -4.62 16.73
CA ASN A 330 6.76 -4.37 15.97
C ASN A 330 6.71 -3.03 15.23
N CYS A 331 5.56 -2.67 14.63
CA CYS A 331 5.36 -1.37 13.97
C CYS A 331 5.57 -0.18 14.92
N LEU A 332 5.19 -0.35 16.19
CA LEU A 332 5.32 0.68 17.24
C LEU A 332 6.63 0.58 18.04
N ALA A 333 7.47 -0.43 17.77
CA ALA A 333 8.77 -0.60 18.44
C ALA A 333 9.74 0.54 18.11
N LYS A 334 10.71 0.78 19.00
CA LYS A 334 11.64 1.92 18.91
C LYS A 334 12.24 2.06 17.50
N PRO A 335 12.11 3.23 16.85
CA PRO A 335 12.66 3.46 15.53
C PRO A 335 14.17 3.31 15.50
N SER A 336 14.71 2.92 14.34
CA SER A 336 16.15 2.81 14.12
C SER A 336 16.53 3.43 12.77
N PRO A 337 16.50 4.77 12.65
CA PRO A 337 16.83 5.46 11.42
C PRO A 337 18.32 5.34 11.09
N ALA A 338 18.62 5.41 9.80
CA ALA A 338 19.98 5.46 9.27
C ALA A 338 19.97 6.17 7.91
N LEU A 339 21.09 6.78 7.52
CA LEU A 339 21.21 7.50 6.26
C LEU A 339 22.22 6.83 5.33
N ILE A 340 21.76 6.47 4.14
CA ILE A 340 22.57 5.92 3.06
C ILE A 340 22.54 6.92 1.91
N ILE A 341 23.71 7.28 1.38
CA ILE A 341 23.81 8.01 0.11
C ILE A 341 24.46 7.11 -0.93
N THR A 342 23.97 7.12 -2.16
CA THR A 342 24.65 6.44 -3.27
C THR A 342 25.78 7.30 -3.80
N HIS A 343 26.84 6.71 -4.34
CA HIS A 343 27.92 7.44 -5.01
C HIS A 343 28.33 6.73 -6.30
N GLY A 344 28.24 7.43 -7.43
CA GLY A 344 28.71 6.91 -8.71
C GLY A 344 28.09 7.57 -9.93
N LEU A 345 28.76 7.41 -11.07
CA LEU A 345 28.34 7.98 -12.35
C LEU A 345 27.03 7.35 -12.89
N PRO A 346 26.29 8.01 -13.80
CA PRO A 346 25.13 7.40 -14.45
C PRO A 346 25.47 6.06 -15.10
N GLY A 347 24.65 5.04 -14.87
CA GLY A 347 24.89 3.68 -15.38
C GLY A 347 25.74 2.76 -14.49
N SER A 348 26.19 3.25 -13.33
CA SER A 348 26.98 2.44 -12.39
C SER A 348 26.17 1.37 -11.63
N GLY A 349 24.83 1.44 -11.66
CA GLY A 349 23.96 0.51 -10.93
C GLY A 349 23.44 1.05 -9.59
N LYS A 350 23.58 2.36 -9.31
CA LYS A 350 23.07 3.02 -8.08
C LYS A 350 21.62 2.63 -7.77
N THR A 351 20.72 2.83 -8.72
CA THR A 351 19.29 2.56 -8.54
C THR A 351 19.00 1.09 -8.30
N THR A 352 19.78 0.18 -8.88
CA THR A 352 19.68 -1.27 -8.62
C THR A 352 20.04 -1.60 -7.18
N ILE A 353 21.18 -1.10 -6.69
CA ILE A 353 21.58 -1.31 -5.28
C ILE A 353 20.63 -0.59 -4.33
N ALA A 354 20.18 0.62 -4.65
CA ALA A 354 19.20 1.35 -3.85
C ALA A 354 17.87 0.60 -3.77
N GLN A 355 17.43 -0.06 -4.85
CA GLN A 355 16.26 -0.92 -4.87
C GLN A 355 16.46 -2.15 -3.96
N THR A 356 17.59 -2.84 -4.07
CA THR A 356 17.84 -3.98 -3.17
C THR A 356 17.96 -3.55 -1.71
N ALA A 357 18.53 -2.36 -1.45
CA ALA A 357 18.71 -1.83 -0.10
C ALA A 357 17.38 -1.44 0.54
N LEU A 358 16.46 -0.78 -0.20
CA LEU A 358 15.14 -0.45 0.34
C LEU A 358 14.33 -1.71 0.66
N GLU A 359 14.41 -2.73 -0.20
CA GLU A 359 13.71 -4.02 -0.01
C GLU A 359 14.28 -4.82 1.17
N ARG A 360 15.60 -4.70 1.43
CA ARG A 360 16.28 -5.44 2.50
C ARG A 360 16.21 -4.77 3.87
N TYR A 361 16.25 -3.44 3.91
CA TYR A 361 16.41 -2.68 5.16
C TYR A 361 15.17 -1.88 5.56
N GLY A 362 14.08 -1.99 4.80
CA GLY A 362 12.88 -1.20 5.04
C GLY A 362 13.08 0.29 4.89
N ALA A 363 13.99 0.68 3.98
CA ALA A 363 14.36 2.08 3.82
C ALA A 363 13.42 2.83 2.86
N ILE A 364 13.32 4.14 3.06
CA ILE A 364 12.66 5.05 2.13
C ILE A 364 13.69 5.66 1.20
N ARG A 365 13.51 5.44 -0.10
CA ARG A 365 14.35 5.98 -1.16
C ARG A 365 13.82 7.33 -1.62
N ILE A 366 14.71 8.31 -1.64
CA ILE A 366 14.50 9.60 -2.29
C ILE A 366 15.38 9.63 -3.53
N ARG A 367 14.77 9.74 -4.71
CA ARG A 367 15.50 9.76 -5.97
C ARG A 367 15.68 11.18 -6.51
N SER A 368 16.92 11.53 -6.83
CA SER A 368 17.25 12.85 -7.36
C SER A 368 16.62 13.18 -8.71
N ASP A 369 16.40 12.19 -9.59
CA ASP A 369 15.75 12.38 -10.88
C ASP A 369 14.25 12.62 -10.73
N VAL A 370 13.58 11.87 -9.85
CA VAL A 370 12.15 12.04 -9.53
C VAL A 370 11.90 13.41 -8.89
N GLU A 371 12.64 13.76 -7.84
CA GLU A 371 12.42 15.03 -7.14
C GLU A 371 12.84 16.24 -7.98
N ARG A 372 13.83 16.07 -8.87
CA ARG A 372 14.16 17.09 -9.86
C ARG A 372 12.99 17.33 -10.80
N LYS A 373 12.35 16.30 -11.36
CA LYS A 373 11.15 16.45 -12.20
C LYS A 373 10.00 17.13 -11.43
N ARG A 374 9.77 16.70 -10.19
CA ARG A 374 8.73 17.26 -9.31
C ARG A 374 8.88 18.75 -9.06
N LEU A 375 10.12 19.24 -8.85
CA LEU A 375 10.41 20.67 -8.68
C LEU A 375 10.05 21.54 -9.90
N TYR A 376 9.86 20.94 -11.08
CA TYR A 376 9.45 21.61 -12.31
C TYR A 376 8.03 21.24 -12.75
N GLY A 377 7.24 20.62 -11.87
CA GLY A 377 5.84 20.25 -12.13
C GLY A 377 5.68 19.08 -13.12
N LEU A 378 6.70 18.24 -13.27
CA LEU A 378 6.64 17.01 -14.06
C LEU A 378 6.36 15.80 -13.15
N GLY A 379 5.62 14.81 -13.65
CA GLY A 379 5.45 13.51 -13.01
C GLY A 379 6.75 12.70 -13.00
N ALA A 380 6.85 11.71 -12.09
CA ALA A 380 8.05 10.88 -11.92
C ALA A 380 8.49 10.19 -13.23
N LEU A 381 7.52 9.75 -14.04
CA LEU A 381 7.74 9.04 -15.30
C LEU A 381 7.81 9.97 -16.53
N ASP A 382 7.54 11.27 -16.38
CA ASP A 382 7.54 12.19 -17.52
C ASP A 382 8.96 12.39 -18.07
N SER A 383 9.08 12.59 -19.39
CA SER A 383 10.35 12.99 -19.99
C SER A 383 10.57 14.49 -19.83
N SER A 384 11.70 14.86 -19.23
CA SER A 384 12.09 16.25 -19.03
C SER A 384 12.74 16.88 -20.28
N ARG A 385 13.33 16.04 -21.14
CA ARG A 385 14.00 16.46 -22.39
C ARG A 385 13.10 17.24 -23.35
N SER A 386 11.79 16.95 -23.36
CA SER A 386 10.84 17.56 -24.29
C SER A 386 10.44 19.00 -23.93
N ARG A 387 10.56 19.40 -22.66
CA ARG A 387 9.96 20.65 -22.14
C ARG A 387 10.97 21.66 -21.58
N PHE A 388 12.10 21.20 -21.04
CA PHE A 388 13.05 22.07 -20.33
C PHE A 388 14.51 21.95 -20.78
N GLY A 389 14.85 21.02 -21.68
CA GLY A 389 16.21 20.87 -22.20
C GLY A 389 17.28 20.76 -21.08
N ASP A 390 18.36 21.53 -21.19
CA ASP A 390 19.48 21.55 -20.23
C ASP A 390 19.19 22.31 -18.92
N ASP A 391 18.12 23.10 -18.84
CA ASP A 391 17.84 23.96 -17.67
C ASP A 391 17.63 23.16 -16.38
N LEU A 392 17.08 21.94 -16.51
CA LEU A 392 16.85 21.02 -15.40
C LEU A 392 18.15 20.56 -14.73
N TYR A 393 19.27 20.59 -15.45
CA TYR A 393 20.58 20.14 -15.01
C TYR A 393 21.58 21.28 -14.82
N SER A 394 21.13 22.53 -14.89
CA SER A 394 21.92 23.71 -14.53
C SER A 394 22.47 23.60 -13.10
N LYS A 395 23.54 24.35 -12.79
CA LYS A 395 24.12 24.39 -11.43
C LYS A 395 23.08 24.81 -10.38
N GLY A 396 22.25 25.81 -10.69
CA GLY A 396 21.18 26.27 -9.82
C GLY A 396 20.10 25.21 -9.61
N ALA A 397 19.67 24.52 -10.68
CA ALA A 397 18.71 23.42 -10.58
C ALA A 397 19.24 22.27 -9.72
N THR A 398 20.50 21.89 -9.93
CA THR A 398 21.16 20.83 -9.14
C THR A 398 21.26 21.21 -7.66
N HIS A 399 21.61 22.46 -7.35
CA HIS A 399 21.62 22.93 -5.97
C HIS A 399 20.23 22.84 -5.31
N ARG A 400 19.17 23.27 -6.03
CA ARG A 400 17.78 23.15 -5.53
C ARG A 400 17.36 21.70 -5.32
N THR A 401 17.70 20.81 -6.25
CA THR A 401 17.42 19.36 -6.10
C THR A 401 18.09 18.82 -4.85
N TYR A 402 19.39 19.06 -4.64
CA TYR A 402 20.08 18.55 -3.45
C TYR A 402 19.59 19.18 -2.14
N ALA A 403 19.14 20.44 -2.17
CA ALA A 403 18.46 21.04 -1.02
C ALA A 403 17.14 20.31 -0.71
N ARG A 404 16.31 20.04 -1.73
CA ARG A 404 15.08 19.25 -1.57
C ARG A 404 15.34 17.84 -1.03
N LEU A 405 16.36 17.15 -1.55
CA LEU A 405 16.75 15.82 -1.07
C LEU A 405 17.18 15.85 0.40
N TYR A 406 17.88 16.91 0.81
CA TYR A 406 18.29 17.12 2.20
C TYR A 406 17.07 17.33 3.11
N ASP A 407 16.13 18.19 2.72
CA ASP A 407 14.93 18.47 3.52
C ASP A 407 14.06 17.22 3.68
N LEU A 408 13.89 16.43 2.62
CA LEU A 408 13.20 15.15 2.67
C LEU A 408 13.92 14.12 3.54
N ALA A 409 15.24 14.03 3.45
CA ALA A 409 16.01 13.11 4.29
C ALA A 409 15.89 13.48 5.77
N LEU A 410 15.95 14.77 6.11
CA LEU A 410 15.75 15.28 7.47
C LEU A 410 14.35 14.90 8.00
N GLU A 411 13.30 15.13 7.22
CA GLU A 411 11.92 14.78 7.61
C GLU A 411 11.76 13.27 7.85
N LEU A 412 12.24 12.43 6.93
CA LEU A 412 12.09 10.98 7.00
C LEU A 412 12.92 10.34 8.13
N LEU A 413 14.14 10.83 8.34
CA LEU A 413 14.96 10.43 9.50
C LEU A 413 14.29 10.85 10.81
N GLY A 414 13.63 12.02 10.83
CA GLY A 414 12.85 12.49 11.99
C GLY A 414 11.61 11.64 12.26
N CYS A 415 11.04 11.03 11.22
CA CYS A 415 10.00 10.02 11.34
C CYS A 415 10.54 8.64 11.78
N GLY A 416 11.86 8.47 11.90
CA GLY A 416 12.50 7.27 12.40
C GLY A 416 12.75 6.16 11.37
N PHE A 417 12.69 6.46 10.08
CA PHE A 417 12.92 5.49 9.01
C PHE A 417 14.37 5.51 8.50
N PRO A 418 14.93 4.36 8.08
CA PRO A 418 16.12 4.35 7.26
C PRO A 418 15.87 5.08 5.93
N VAL A 419 16.81 5.89 5.48
CA VAL A 419 16.68 6.72 4.28
C VAL A 419 17.81 6.42 3.30
N ILE A 420 17.46 6.26 2.03
CA ILE A 420 18.42 6.17 0.92
C ILE A 420 18.24 7.39 0.03
N VAL A 421 19.28 8.19 -0.11
CA VAL A 421 19.30 9.27 -1.10
C VAL A 421 20.00 8.76 -2.37
N ASP A 422 19.20 8.39 -3.37
CA ASP A 422 19.67 7.91 -4.67
C ASP A 422 19.98 9.10 -5.60
N ALA A 423 21.23 9.54 -5.51
CA ALA A 423 21.80 10.60 -6.34
C ALA A 423 23.25 10.29 -6.73
N ALA A 424 23.82 11.08 -7.64
CA ALA A 424 25.17 10.82 -8.13
C ALA A 424 26.25 11.09 -7.07
N PHE A 425 26.05 12.10 -6.21
CA PHE A 425 26.97 12.52 -5.13
C PHE A 425 28.43 12.59 -5.58
N LEU A 426 28.66 13.30 -6.69
CA LEU A 426 29.97 13.34 -7.35
C LEU A 426 30.95 14.26 -6.64
N ARG A 427 30.48 15.23 -5.85
CA ARG A 427 31.32 16.21 -5.15
C ARG A 427 31.40 15.90 -3.65
N HIS A 428 32.58 16.08 -3.07
CA HIS A 428 32.82 15.94 -1.64
C HIS A 428 31.90 16.82 -0.81
N GLY A 429 31.69 18.09 -1.21
CA GLY A 429 30.79 19.00 -0.50
C GLY A 429 29.34 18.53 -0.44
N GLU A 430 28.86 17.80 -1.46
CA GLU A 430 27.52 17.20 -1.45
C GLU A 430 27.47 16.04 -0.45
N ARG A 431 28.48 15.18 -0.41
CA ARG A 431 28.57 14.03 0.50
C ARG A 431 28.71 14.48 1.96
N ALA A 432 29.60 15.44 2.22
CA ALA A 432 29.83 16.02 3.54
C ALA A 432 28.56 16.60 4.15
N ARG A 433 27.73 17.30 3.35
CA ARG A 433 26.46 17.86 3.83
C ARG A 433 25.50 16.80 4.38
N PHE A 434 25.39 15.64 3.72
CA PHE A 434 24.51 14.55 4.20
C PHE A 434 25.14 13.77 5.37
N ARG A 435 26.47 13.68 5.43
CA ARG A 435 27.16 13.15 6.61
C ARG A 435 26.92 14.03 7.83
N ASP A 436 26.97 15.35 7.67
CA ASP A 436 26.71 16.29 8.75
C ASP A 436 25.25 16.24 9.22
N LEU A 437 24.29 16.03 8.31
CA LEU A 437 22.91 15.72 8.68
C LEU A 437 22.83 14.47 9.56
N ALA A 438 23.44 13.36 9.15
CA ALA A 438 23.42 12.13 9.94
C ALA A 438 24.03 12.32 11.33
N ARG A 439 25.12 13.10 11.43
CA ARG A 439 25.74 13.46 12.72
C ARG A 439 24.82 14.32 13.59
N GLN A 440 24.15 15.31 13.01
CA GLN A 440 23.22 16.18 13.74
C GLN A 440 22.01 15.40 14.30
N MET A 441 21.58 14.37 13.57
CA MET A 441 20.48 13.50 13.98
C MET A 441 20.91 12.30 14.83
N ASP A 442 22.22 12.14 15.07
CA ASP A 442 22.81 11.00 15.77
C ASP A 442 22.42 9.64 15.18
N VAL A 443 22.47 9.53 13.84
CA VAL A 443 22.12 8.30 13.11
C VAL A 443 23.30 7.72 12.34
N PRO A 444 23.35 6.39 12.14
CA PRO A 444 24.36 5.77 11.29
C PRO A 444 24.36 6.33 9.87
N PHE A 445 25.55 6.43 9.28
CA PHE A 445 25.77 6.97 7.93
C PHE A 445 26.61 6.04 7.08
N ALA A 446 26.21 5.85 5.82
CA ALA A 446 27.00 5.09 4.85
C ALA A 446 26.97 5.71 3.45
N ILE A 447 28.10 5.64 2.76
CA ILE A 447 28.21 5.87 1.31
C ILE A 447 28.18 4.50 0.63
N ALA A 448 27.16 4.23 -0.19
CA ALA A 448 27.16 3.09 -1.10
C ALA A 448 27.87 3.50 -2.40
N ALA A 449 29.15 3.17 -2.54
CA ALA A 449 29.96 3.54 -3.69
C ALA A 449 29.94 2.46 -4.77
N MET A 450 29.68 2.84 -6.02
CA MET A 450 29.69 1.93 -7.18
C MET A 450 30.83 2.32 -8.13
N PRO A 451 32.08 1.94 -7.84
CA PRO A 451 33.19 2.15 -8.76
C PRO A 451 32.99 1.26 -9.99
N VAL A 452 32.80 1.88 -11.15
CA VAL A 452 32.63 1.18 -12.42
C VAL A 452 33.49 1.88 -13.46
N ASP A 453 34.26 1.08 -14.21
CA ASP A 453 35.10 1.60 -15.28
C ASP A 453 34.30 2.37 -16.33
N LEU A 454 34.84 3.51 -16.78
CA LEU A 454 34.19 4.37 -17.78
C LEU A 454 33.86 3.63 -19.08
N SER A 455 34.70 2.67 -19.49
CA SER A 455 34.45 1.83 -20.67
C SER A 455 33.16 1.00 -20.53
N LEU A 456 32.94 0.39 -19.36
CA LEU A 456 31.74 -0.39 -19.07
C LEU A 456 30.51 0.52 -18.94
N LEU A 457 30.66 1.70 -18.33
CA LEU A 457 29.58 2.70 -18.25
C LEU A 457 29.11 3.13 -19.64
N ARG A 458 30.03 3.42 -20.57
CA ARG A 458 29.72 3.74 -21.97
C ARG A 458 28.96 2.61 -22.64
N ALA A 459 29.43 1.37 -22.52
CA ALA A 459 28.77 0.20 -23.09
C ALA A 459 27.33 0.02 -22.55
N ARG A 460 27.14 0.16 -21.24
CA ARG A 460 25.82 0.08 -20.59
C ARG A 460 24.87 1.18 -21.04
N ILE A 461 25.35 2.41 -21.24
CA ILE A 461 24.51 3.52 -21.75
C ILE A 461 24.12 3.26 -23.20
N ALA A 462 25.07 2.87 -24.06
CA ALA A 462 24.80 2.58 -25.46
C ALA A 462 23.78 1.44 -25.63
N GLN A 463 23.93 0.35 -24.86
CA GLN A 463 22.99 -0.77 -24.89
C GLN A 463 21.57 -0.35 -24.46
N ARG A 464 21.46 0.47 -23.41
CA ARG A 464 20.16 0.98 -22.91
C ARG A 464 19.48 1.92 -23.91
N GLN A 465 20.24 2.78 -24.58
CA GLN A 465 19.71 3.65 -25.65
C GLN A 465 19.18 2.84 -26.83
N ALA A 466 19.86 1.75 -27.20
CA ALA A 466 19.41 0.86 -28.27
C ALA A 466 18.14 0.07 -27.92
N GLN A 467 17.90 -0.19 -26.62
CA GLN A 467 16.73 -0.95 -26.15
C GLN A 467 15.50 -0.09 -25.81
N ALA A 468 15.61 1.24 -25.85
CA ALA A 468 14.57 2.19 -25.46
C ALA A 468 13.91 1.88 -24.09
N SER A 469 14.65 1.25 -23.18
CA SER A 469 14.09 0.48 -22.06
C SER A 469 14.15 1.14 -20.68
N ASP A 470 14.46 2.45 -20.54
CA ASP A 470 14.43 3.09 -19.21
C ASP A 470 14.33 4.65 -19.21
N ALA A 471 13.91 5.17 -18.05
CA ALA A 471 13.65 6.55 -17.65
C ALA A 471 14.90 7.42 -17.36
N SER A 472 16.11 6.86 -17.44
CA SER A 472 17.35 7.62 -17.19
C SER A 472 17.74 8.45 -18.41
N GLU A 473 17.74 9.77 -18.27
CA GLU A 473 17.98 10.73 -19.36
C GLU A 473 19.48 11.02 -19.61
N ALA A 474 20.40 10.26 -19.01
CA ALA A 474 21.84 10.48 -19.21
C ALA A 474 22.35 9.74 -20.47
N ASP A 475 22.84 10.48 -21.45
CA ASP A 475 23.57 9.94 -22.59
C ASP A 475 25.09 9.89 -22.34
N ILE A 476 25.84 9.45 -23.36
CA ILE A 476 27.30 9.37 -23.28
C ILE A 476 27.92 10.76 -23.05
N ALA A 477 27.38 11.83 -23.66
CA ALA A 477 27.92 13.18 -23.49
C ALA A 477 27.72 13.70 -22.05
N VAL A 478 26.57 13.38 -21.43
CA VAL A 478 26.31 13.65 -20.01
C VAL A 478 27.27 12.85 -19.12
N LEU A 479 27.52 11.57 -19.45
CA LEU A 479 28.48 10.76 -18.70
C LEU A 479 29.88 11.38 -18.70
N GLU A 480 30.40 11.81 -19.86
CA GLU A 480 31.74 12.43 -19.96
C GLU A 480 31.83 13.74 -19.15
N LYS A 481 30.80 14.59 -19.25
CA LYS A 481 30.74 15.85 -18.47
C LYS A 481 30.76 15.57 -16.96
N LEU A 482 30.06 14.54 -16.51
CA LEU A 482 30.01 14.17 -15.09
C LEU A 482 31.29 13.47 -14.63
N ALA A 483 31.92 12.66 -15.49
CA ALA A 483 33.20 12.03 -15.21
C ALA A 483 34.34 13.06 -15.02
N ALA A 484 34.27 14.21 -15.69
CA ALA A 484 35.26 15.28 -15.54
C ALA A 484 35.15 16.03 -14.20
N VAL A 485 34.05 15.89 -13.46
CA VAL A 485 33.80 16.62 -12.20
C VAL A 485 33.65 15.71 -10.98
N VAL A 486 33.85 14.40 -11.15
CA VAL A 486 33.77 13.44 -10.04
C VAL A 486 34.99 13.59 -9.14
N GLU A 487 34.73 13.81 -7.85
CA GLU A 487 35.72 13.81 -6.80
C GLU A 487 35.69 12.42 -6.13
N PRO A 488 36.82 11.69 -6.09
CA PRO A 488 36.87 10.36 -5.51
C PRO A 488 36.51 10.37 -4.03
N VAL A 489 36.13 9.21 -3.51
CA VAL A 489 35.97 8.98 -2.07
C VAL A 489 37.31 9.26 -1.39
N SER A 490 37.33 10.18 -0.42
CA SER A 490 38.53 10.56 0.31
C SER A 490 38.98 9.45 1.29
N PRO A 491 40.24 9.45 1.75
CA PRO A 491 40.70 8.49 2.76
C PRO A 491 39.87 8.50 4.05
N GLU A 492 39.33 9.66 4.45
CA GLU A 492 38.43 9.77 5.59
C GLU A 492 37.07 9.12 5.28
N GLU A 493 36.55 9.32 4.06
CA GLU A 493 35.27 8.76 3.62
C GLU A 493 35.28 7.24 3.51
N CYS A 494 36.45 6.62 3.29
CA CYS A 494 36.59 5.17 3.28
C CYS A 494 36.09 4.50 4.57
N ALA A 495 36.17 5.17 5.72
CA ALA A 495 35.74 4.61 7.01
C ALA A 495 34.21 4.36 7.07
N PHE A 496 33.43 5.05 6.24
CA PHE A 496 31.97 4.94 6.16
C PHE A 496 31.49 4.68 4.73
N THR A 497 32.35 4.06 3.91
CA THR A 497 32.00 3.66 2.54
C THR A 497 31.84 2.15 2.45
N ALA A 498 30.73 1.71 1.87
CA ALA A 498 30.50 0.38 1.38
C ALA A 498 30.80 0.35 -0.12
N ASP A 499 31.89 -0.32 -0.50
CA ASP A 499 32.33 -0.44 -1.90
C ASP A 499 31.65 -1.63 -2.58
N PHE A 500 30.89 -1.35 -3.65
CA PHE A 500 30.15 -2.32 -4.47
C PHE A 500 30.90 -2.76 -5.74
N ALA A 501 32.22 -2.63 -5.82
CA ALA A 501 33.04 -3.31 -6.82
C ALA A 501 32.82 -4.84 -6.78
N ASP A 502 32.67 -5.37 -5.57
CA ASP A 502 32.18 -6.71 -5.27
C ASP A 502 30.89 -6.57 -4.47
N GLU A 503 29.76 -6.96 -5.08
CA GLU A 503 28.44 -6.74 -4.50
C GLU A 503 28.29 -7.41 -3.12
N ARG A 504 28.86 -8.61 -2.93
CA ARG A 504 28.78 -9.31 -1.65
C ARG A 504 29.52 -8.54 -0.56
N LYS A 505 30.75 -8.09 -0.84
CA LYS A 505 31.53 -7.29 0.11
C LYS A 505 30.85 -5.95 0.39
N GLY A 506 30.25 -5.33 -0.62
CA GLY A 506 29.45 -4.11 -0.48
C GLY A 506 28.31 -4.29 0.53
N TRP A 507 27.53 -5.37 0.41
CA TRP A 507 26.46 -5.67 1.36
C TRP A 507 26.95 -5.97 2.78
N GLU A 508 28.06 -6.72 2.92
CA GLU A 508 28.67 -7.00 4.22
C GLU A 508 29.15 -5.72 4.90
N ALA A 509 29.80 -4.82 4.16
CA ALA A 509 30.26 -3.53 4.64
C ALA A 509 29.10 -2.60 5.01
N LEU A 510 28.08 -2.51 4.16
CA LEU A 510 26.90 -1.68 4.40
C LEU A 510 26.18 -2.12 5.68
N ARG A 511 25.95 -3.43 5.85
CA ARG A 511 25.37 -3.97 7.09
C ARG A 511 26.18 -3.60 8.34
N ARG A 512 27.51 -3.67 8.26
CA ARG A 512 28.39 -3.30 9.38
C ARG A 512 28.27 -1.81 9.73
N LEU A 513 28.19 -0.94 8.73
CA LEU A 513 28.08 0.51 8.93
C LEU A 513 26.74 0.93 9.53
N LEU A 514 25.66 0.26 9.14
CA LEU A 514 24.31 0.55 9.65
C LEU A 514 24.04 -0.10 11.01
N GLY A 515 24.77 -1.16 11.36
CA GLY A 515 24.57 -1.89 12.62
C GLY A 515 23.16 -2.46 12.72
N GLU A 516 22.58 -2.38 13.92
CA GLU A 516 21.18 -2.77 14.18
C GLU A 516 20.16 -1.84 13.51
N ALA A 517 20.56 -0.61 13.13
CA ALA A 517 19.66 0.33 12.47
C ALA A 517 19.30 -0.04 11.03
N GLY A 518 19.96 -1.04 10.45
CA GLY A 518 19.55 -1.67 9.19
C GLY A 518 18.63 -2.88 9.38
N GLN A 519 18.40 -3.36 10.61
CA GLN A 519 17.60 -4.55 10.89
C GLN A 519 16.22 -4.15 11.42
N GLN A 520 15.45 -3.38 10.66
CA GLN A 520 14.00 -3.33 10.95
C GLN A 520 13.41 -4.68 10.58
N ILE A 521 13.17 -5.51 11.61
CA ILE A 521 12.23 -6.61 11.55
C ILE A 521 10.83 -5.98 11.56
N LEU A 522 10.37 -5.62 10.37
CA LEU A 522 8.95 -5.50 10.06
C LEU A 522 8.62 -6.53 8.99
#